data_AF-A0A520YBS2-F1
#
_entry.id   AF-A0A520YBS2-F1
#
_cell.length_a   1.000
_cell.length_b   1.000
_cell.length_c   1.000
_cell.angle_alpha   90.00
_cell.angle_beta   90.00
_cell.angle_gamma   90.00
#
_symmetry.space_group_name_H-M   'P 1'
#
loop_
_entity.id
_entity.type
_entity.pdbx_description
1 polymer ?
#
loop_
_entity_poly.entity_id
_entity_poly.type
_entity_poly.pdbx_seq_one_letter_code
_entity_poly.pdbx_strand_id
1 'polypeptide(L)' 'MFFHRNDNDDPKPGTGEPGGESFPLLPLRDIIVFPHMVVPLFVGREKSINALEEAM' A
#
# COMPACT_ATOMS: atom_id res chain seq x y z
N MET A 1 7.97 17.90 -5.37
CA MET A 1 6.63 17.90 -4.74
C MET A 1 6.61 16.72 -3.77
N PHE A 2 6.84 16.98 -2.48
CA PHE A 2 6.87 15.94 -1.45
C PHE A 2 5.44 15.81 -0.89
N PHE A 3 4.74 14.74 -1.24
CA PHE A 3 3.42 14.43 -0.70
C PHE A 3 3.58 14.06 0.77
N HIS A 4 3.33 15.01 1.67
CA HIS A 4 3.16 14.75 3.09
C HIS A 4 1.71 14.31 3.29
N ARG A 5 1.44 13.01 3.12
CA ARG A 5 0.18 12.41 3.54
C ARG A 5 0.21 12.36 5.06
N ASN A 6 -0.81 12.94 5.70
CA ASN A 6 -0.94 13.03 7.15
C ASN A 6 -1.48 11.69 7.68
N ASP A 7 -0.85 11.10 8.70
CA ASP A 7 -1.20 9.78 9.27
C ASP A 7 -2.61 9.76 9.94
N ASN A 8 -3.36 10.87 9.93
CA ASN A 8 -4.74 10.92 10.46
C ASN A 8 -5.84 10.82 9.39
N ASP A 9 -5.46 10.69 8.11
CA ASP A 9 -6.43 10.55 7.00
C ASP A 9 -6.76 9.08 6.68
N ASP A 10 -6.35 8.14 7.55
CA ASP A 10 -6.66 6.72 7.36
C ASP A 10 -8.14 6.45 7.69
N PRO A 11 -8.91 5.88 6.74
CA PRO A 11 -10.31 5.56 6.96
C PRO A 11 -10.42 4.46 8.01
N LYS A 12 -11.20 4.71 9.06
CA LYS A 12 -11.49 3.71 10.10
C LYS A 12 -12.33 2.58 9.48
N PRO A 13 -11.92 1.30 9.59
CA PRO A 13 -12.73 0.20 9.11
C PRO A 13 -14.01 0.11 9.95
N GLY A 14 -15.19 0.25 9.33
CA GLY A 14 -16.49 0.00 9.97
C GLY A 14 -17.55 1.10 9.91
N THR A 15 -17.33 2.21 9.20
CA THR A 15 -18.37 3.23 8.99
C THR A 15 -18.84 3.20 7.54
N GLY A 16 -20.12 2.89 7.31
CA GLY A 16 -20.75 2.74 5.99
C GLY A 16 -20.88 4.04 5.20
N GLU A 17 -19.76 4.72 4.95
CA GLU A 17 -19.63 5.75 3.93
C GLU A 17 -19.28 5.07 2.60
N PRO A 18 -19.73 5.58 1.44
CA PRO A 18 -19.51 4.93 0.16
C PRO A 18 -18.02 4.94 -0.23
N GLY A 19 -17.31 3.90 0.22
CA GLY A 19 -16.45 3.07 -0.61
C GLY A 19 -14.97 3.39 -0.67
N GLY A 20 -14.39 4.07 0.32
CA GLY A 20 -12.95 4.28 0.40
C GLY A 20 -12.24 3.20 1.22
N GLU A 21 -12.11 1.98 0.70
CA GLU A 21 -11.24 0.98 1.33
C GLU A 21 -9.77 1.45 1.21
N SER A 22 -9.08 1.60 2.34
CA SER A 22 -7.64 1.84 2.34
C SER A 22 -6.92 0.54 2.10
N PHE A 23 -5.99 0.56 1.13
CA PHE A 23 -5.12 -0.56 0.85
C PHE A 23 -3.66 -0.15 1.11
N PRO A 24 -2.85 -1.02 1.72
CA PRO A 24 -1.43 -0.78 1.83
C PRO A 24 -0.77 -0.75 0.44
N LEU A 25 0.16 0.18 0.24
CA LEU A 25 0.82 0.39 -1.05
C LEU A 25 2.33 0.14 -0.96
N LEU A 26 2.83 -0.71 -1.86
CA LEU A 26 4.26 -0.92 -2.07
C LEU A 26 4.71 -0.16 -3.33
N PRO A 27 5.46 0.95 -3.19
CA PRO A 27 5.89 1.72 -4.36
C PRO A 27 6.94 0.96 -5.16
N LEU A 28 6.62 0.64 -6.42
CA LEU A 28 7.54 0.06 -7.38
C LEU A 28 7.83 1.08 -8.49
N ARG A 29 9.12 1.34 -8.74
CA ARG A 29 9.57 2.21 -9.83
C ARG A 29 10.02 1.27 -10.96
N ASP A 30 9.48 1.45 -12.16
CA ASP A 30 9.93 0.75 -13.38
C ASP A 30 9.44 -0.70 -13.59
N ILE A 31 8.37 -1.14 -12.90
CA ILE A 31 7.76 -2.45 -13.15
C ILE A 31 6.23 -2.37 -13.22
N ILE A 32 5.66 -3.14 -14.15
CA ILE A 32 4.22 -3.39 -14.29
C ILE A 32 4.03 -4.90 -14.17
N VAL A 33 3.10 -5.33 -13.32
CA VAL A 33 2.76 -6.75 -13.11
C VAL A 33 1.36 -7.03 -13.64
N PHE A 34 1.19 -8.19 -14.27
CA PHE A 34 -0.12 -8.68 -14.74
C PHE A 34 -0.53 -9.92 -13.92
N PRO A 35 -1.84 -10.24 -13.88
CA PRO A 35 -2.31 -11.49 -13.28
C PRO A 35 -1.53 -12.71 -13.78
N HIS A 36 -1.33 -13.70 -12.91
CA HIS A 36 -0.56 -14.93 -13.15
C HIS A 36 0.96 -14.78 -13.26
N MET A 37 1.52 -13.58 -13.15
CA MET A 37 2.98 -13.40 -13.05
C MET A 37 3.47 -13.62 -11.61
N VAL A 38 4.64 -14.25 -11.47
CA VAL A 38 5.36 -14.37 -10.19
C VAL A 38 6.66 -13.60 -10.31
N VAL A 39 6.84 -12.57 -9.47
CA VAL A 39 8.03 -11.72 -9.47
C VAL A 39 8.61 -11.65 -8.06
N PRO A 40 9.86 -12.07 -7.83
CA PRO A 40 10.52 -11.85 -6.56
C PRO A 40 10.92 -10.38 -6.42
N LEU A 41 10.67 -9.79 -5.24
CA LEU A 41 11.03 -8.41 -4.92
C LEU A 41 11.81 -8.41 -3.60
N PHE A 42 12.86 -7.56 -3.52
CA PHE A 42 13.56 -7.30 -2.27
C PHE A 42 12.98 -6.04 -1.62
N VAL A 43 12.44 -6.19 -0.41
CA VAL A 43 11.88 -5.09 0.37
C VAL A 43 12.83 -4.81 1.55
N GLY A 44 13.21 -3.55 1.74
CA GLY A 44 14.18 -3.19 2.79
C GLY A 44 13.93 -1.85 3.50
N ARG A 45 12.92 -1.08 3.08
CA ARG A 45 12.52 0.15 3.77
C ARG A 45 11.45 -0.21 4.79
N GLU A 46 11.58 0.26 6.03
CA GLU A 46 10.63 -0.04 7.12
C GLU A 46 9.17 0.22 6.71
N LYS A 47 8.89 1.38 6.09
CA LYS A 47 7.54 1.70 5.59
C LYS A 47 7.00 0.69 4.57
N SER A 48 7.88 0.13 3.74
CA SER A 48 7.52 -0.87 2.74
C SER A 48 7.33 -2.26 3.34
N ILE A 49 8.06 -2.57 4.42
CA ILE A 49 7.89 -3.81 5.19
C ILE A 49 6.53 -3.77 5.91
N ASN A 50 6.22 -2.68 6.61
CA ASN A 50 4.95 -2.55 7.33
C ASN A 50 3.73 -2.64 6.38
N ALA A 51 3.82 -2.04 5.19
CA ALA A 51 2.76 -2.15 4.18
C ALA A 51 2.57 -3.59 3.69
N LEU A 52 3.65 -4.39 3.62
CA LEU A 52 3.54 -5.81 3.27
C LEU A 52 2.88 -6.61 4.40
N GLU A 53 3.22 -6.32 5.66
CA GLU A 53 2.63 -6.98 6.83
C GLU A 53 1.14 -6.68 6.99
N GLU A 54 0.69 -5.45 6.68
CA GLU A 54 -0.73 -5.08 6.70
C GLU A 54 -1.55 -5.76 5.59
N ALA A 55 -0.91 -6.15 4.48
CA ALA A 55 -1.57 -6.76 3.33
C ALA A 55 -1.76 -8.29 3.45
N MET A 56 -1.12 -8.94 4.43
CA MET A 56 -1.14 -10.39 4.68
C MET A 56 -2.19 -10.77 5.73
#